data_AF-A0A7V2Y9D5-F1
#
_entry.id   AF-A0A7V2Y9D5-F1
#
_cell.length_a   1.000
_cell.length_b   1.000
_cell.length_c   1.000
_cell.angle_alpha   90.00
_cell.angle_beta   90.00
_cell.angle_gamma   90.00
#
_symmetry.space_group_name_H-M   'P 1'
#
loop_
_entity.id
_entity.type
_entity.pdbx_description
1 polymer ?
#
loop_
_entity_poly.entity_id
_entity_poly.type
_entity_poly.pdbx_seq_one_letter_code
_entity_poly.pdbx_strand_id
1 'polypeptide(L)' 'MILLGGGPIAIETAQAFQRLGTRVFLIQGSAQILSKEDKDMADLVMEVLSGEGVKFYLNVSVLSAILSWRPKLSHGPWQR' A
#
# COMPACT_ATOMS: atom_id res chain seq x y z
N MET A 1 1.31 5.42 2.03
CA MET A 1 1.00 4.26 2.90
C MET A 1 1.48 2.99 2.22
N ILE A 2 2.03 2.05 2.98
CA ILE A 2 2.46 0.73 2.49
C ILE A 2 1.52 -0.32 3.09
N LEU A 3 0.98 -1.19 2.24
CA LEU A 3 0.17 -2.34 2.63
C LEU A 3 0.94 -3.62 2.32
N LEU A 4 1.11 -4.48 3.31
CA LEU A 4 1.77 -5.78 3.17
C LEU A 4 0.67 -6.85 3.12
N GLY A 5 0.54 -7.51 1.97
CA GLY A 5 -0.54 -8.42 1.65
C GLY A 5 -1.53 -7.83 0.64
N GLY A 6 -2.09 -8.69 -0.20
CA GLY A 6 -3.07 -8.38 -1.25
C GLY A 6 -4.40 -9.10 -1.07
N GLY A 7 -4.78 -9.44 0.16
CA GLY A 7 -6.11 -10.00 0.45
C GLY A 7 -7.23 -8.94 0.44
N PRO A 8 -8.50 -9.35 0.61
CA PRO A 8 -9.67 -8.45 0.50
C PRO A 8 -9.55 -7.18 1.35
N ILE A 9 -9.17 -7.34 2.63
CA ILE A 9 -8.99 -6.20 3.56
C ILE A 9 -7.95 -5.20 3.05
N ALA A 10 -6.82 -5.70 2.52
CA ALA A 10 -5.78 -4.84 1.99
C ALA A 10 -6.24 -4.10 0.73
N ILE A 11 -7.03 -4.75 -0.14
CA ILE A 11 -7.59 -4.17 -1.36
C ILE A 11 -8.62 -3.07 -1.03
N GLU A 12 -9.54 -3.34 -0.12
CA GLU A 12 -10.52 -2.33 0.36
C GLU A 12 -9.82 -1.13 1.01
N THR A 13 -8.81 -1.40 1.84
CA THR A 13 -8.00 -0.36 2.48
C THR A 13 -7.22 0.44 1.45
N ALA A 14 -6.65 -0.21 0.43
CA ALA A 14 -5.92 0.46 -0.64
C ALA A 14 -6.83 1.44 -1.39
N GLN A 15 -8.02 1.00 -1.78
CA GLN A 15 -9.00 1.83 -2.47
C GLN A 15 -9.41 3.03 -1.62
N ALA A 16 -9.81 2.78 -0.37
CA ALA A 16 -10.28 3.83 0.53
C ALA A 16 -9.22 4.93 0.73
N PHE A 17 -7.99 4.55 1.09
CA PHE A 17 -6.93 5.53 1.35
C PHE A 17 -6.42 6.21 0.08
N GLN A 18 -6.37 5.51 -1.05
CA GLN A 18 -6.01 6.11 -2.33
C GLN A 18 -7.01 7.21 -2.71
N ARG A 19 -8.32 6.94 -2.60
CA ARG A 19 -9.38 7.92 -2.88
C ARG A 19 -9.40 9.08 -1.88
N LEU A 20 -8.93 8.86 -0.66
CA LEU A 20 -8.72 9.93 0.33
C LEU A 20 -7.42 10.74 0.10
N GLY A 21 -6.70 10.49 -0.98
CA GLY A 21 -5.51 11.26 -1.37
C GLY A 21 -4.19 10.74 -0.79
N THR A 22 -4.18 9.58 -0.14
CA THR A 22 -2.94 8.94 0.31
C THR A 22 -2.33 8.16 -0.85
N ARG A 23 -1.06 8.38 -1.17
CA ARG A 23 -0.36 7.50 -2.12
C ARG A 23 -0.19 6.10 -1.52
N VAL A 24 -0.82 5.10 -2.13
CA VAL A 24 -0.77 3.71 -1.67
C VAL A 24 0.21 2.87 -2.49
N PHE A 25 0.98 2.04 -1.79
CA PHE A 25 1.80 0.97 -2.36
C PHE A 25 1.39 -0.35 -1.69
N LEU A 26 1.05 -1.35 -2.48
CA LEU A 26 0.66 -2.67 -2.01
C LEU A 26 1.70 -3.71 -2.44
N ILE A 27 2.18 -4.47 -1.48
CA ILE A 27 3.26 -5.44 -1.63
C ILE A 27 2.67 -6.83 -1.36
N GLN A 28 2.73 -7.74 -2.32
CA GLN A 28 2.17 -9.08 -2.22
C GLN A 28 3.19 -10.14 -2.62
N GLY A 29 3.26 -11.23 -1.83
CA GLY A 29 4.21 -12.31 -2.05
C GLY A 29 3.88 -13.21 -3.25
N SER A 30 2.60 -13.39 -3.57
CA SER A 30 2.17 -14.12 -4.76
C SER A 30 2.20 -13.24 -6.01
N ALA A 31 2.12 -13.88 -7.18
CA ALA A 31 2.00 -13.21 -8.47
C ALA A 31 0.61 -12.58 -8.74
N GLN A 32 -0.34 -12.72 -7.81
CA GLN A 32 -1.73 -12.29 -7.94
C GLN A 32 -2.24 -11.74 -6.60
N ILE A 33 -3.01 -10.64 -6.65
CA ILE A 33 -3.81 -10.15 -5.52
C ILE A 33 -5.09 -10.98 -5.38
N LEU A 34 -5.73 -10.99 -4.21
CA LEU A 34 -6.92 -11.80 -3.96
C LEU A 34 -6.68 -13.26 -4.35
N SER A 35 -5.58 -13.85 -3.85
CA SER A 35 -5.05 -15.15 -4.33
C SER A 35 -5.97 -16.37 -4.13
N LYS A 36 -7.15 -16.17 -3.53
CA LYS A 36 -8.20 -17.19 -3.38
C LYS A 36 -9.30 -17.05 -4.44
N GLU A 37 -9.29 -15.96 -5.19
CA GLU A 37 -10.27 -15.62 -6.21
C GLU A 37 -9.75 -15.99 -7.60
N ASP A 38 -10.66 -16.00 -8.57
CA ASP A 38 -10.32 -16.21 -9.97
C ASP A 38 -9.37 -15.13 -10.51
N LYS A 39 -8.47 -15.53 -11.40
CA LYS A 39 -7.43 -14.66 -11.93
C LYS A 39 -8.00 -13.47 -12.70
N ASP A 40 -9.01 -13.68 -13.54
CA ASP A 40 -9.54 -12.61 -14.40
C ASP A 40 -10.24 -11.55 -13.54
N MET A 41 -10.92 -11.98 -12.47
CA MET A 41 -11.51 -11.08 -11.49
C MET A 41 -10.44 -10.26 -10.75
N ALA A 42 -9.40 -10.94 -10.24
CA ALA A 42 -8.32 -10.29 -9.53
C ALA A 42 -7.56 -9.28 -10.40
N ASP A 43 -7.33 -9.63 -11.67
CA ASP A 43 -6.65 -8.76 -12.64
C ASP A 43 -7.51 -7.51 -12.95
N LEU A 44 -8.83 -7.67 -13.11
CA LEU A 44 -9.74 -6.53 -13.30
C LEU A 44 -9.71 -5.57 -12.10
N VAL A 45 -9.75 -6.11 -10.88
CA VAL A 45 -9.65 -5.29 -9.66
C VAL A 45 -8.30 -4.57 -9.61
N MET A 46 -7.22 -5.26 -9.93
CA MET A 46 -5.88 -4.68 -9.96
C MET A 46 -5.78 -3.56 -11.00
N GLU A 47 -6.34 -3.74 -12.20
CA GLU A 47 -6.35 -2.76 -13.27
C GLU A 47 -7.06 -1.47 -12.82
N VAL A 48 -8.28 -1.60 -12.28
CA VAL A 48 -9.06 -0.46 -11.78
C VAL A 48 -8.28 0.31 -10.71
N LEU A 49 -7.75 -0.38 -9.70
CA LEU A 49 -7.01 0.27 -8.62
C LEU A 49 -5.67 0.86 -9.08
N SER A 50 -5.02 0.23 -10.07
CA SER A 50 -3.82 0.79 -10.72
C SER A 50 -4.15 2.09 -11.45
N GLY A 51 -5.31 2.14 -12.14
CA GLY A 51 -5.83 3.35 -12.76
C GLY A 51 -6.15 4.46 -11.76
N GLU A 52 -6.58 4.11 -10.55
CA GLU A 52 -6.76 5.06 -9.43
C GLU A 52 -5.42 5.49 -8.78
N GLY A 53 -4.30 4.86 -9.15
CA GLY A 53 -2.95 5.22 -8.74
C GLY A 53 -2.37 4.39 -7.59
N VAL A 54 -3.02 3.29 -7.21
CA VAL A 54 -2.41 2.28 -6.32
C VAL A 54 -1.26 1.60 -7.04
N LYS A 55 -0.10 1.49 -6.39
CA LYS A 55 1.07 0.80 -6.97
C LYS A 55 1.22 -0.61 -6.40
N PHE A 56 1.20 -1.61 -7.27
CA PHE A 56 1.34 -3.02 -6.89
C PHE A 56 2.78 -3.51 -7.09
N TYR A 57 3.29 -4.24 -6.11
CA TYR A 57 4.50 -5.04 -6.21
C TYR A 57 4.13 -6.48 -5.90
N LEU A 58 4.17 -7.34 -6.92
CA LEU A 58 3.79 -8.74 -6.83
C LEU A 58 5.03 -9.63 -6.92
N ASN A 59 4.91 -10.87 -6.46
CA ASN A 59 6.01 -11.84 -6.43
C ASN A 59 7.26 -11.31 -5.70
N VAL A 60 7.05 -10.64 -4.57
CA VAL A 60 8.10 -10.00 -3.78
C VAL A 60 8.12 -10.52 -2.35
N SER A 61 9.33 -10.75 -1.83
CA SER A 61 9.54 -11.09 -0.42
C SER A 61 9.99 -9.85 0.36
N VAL A 62 9.31 -9.55 1.46
CA VAL A 62 9.67 -8.44 2.35
C VAL A 62 10.72 -8.92 3.33
N LEU A 63 11.91 -8.31 3.30
CA LEU A 63 13.03 -8.72 4.16
C LEU A 63 13.01 -8.03 5.52
N SER A 64 12.69 -6.73 5.54
CA SER A 64 12.68 -5.93 6.75
C SER A 64 11.82 -4.69 6.58
N ALA A 65 11.20 -4.21 7.65
CA ALA A 65 10.61 -2.90 7.74
C ALA A 65 11.29 -2.12 8.86
N ILE A 66 11.84 -0.95 8.55
CA ILE A 66 12.58 -0.13 9.50
C ILE A 66 11.84 1.19 9.65
N LEU A 67 11.55 1.56 10.90
CA LEU A 67 11.00 2.88 11.19
C LEU A 67 12.13 3.91 11.17
N SER A 68 12.18 4.73 10.12
CA SER A 68 13.05 5.91 10.09
C SER A 68 12.26 7.14 10.51
N TRP A 69 12.13 7.36 11.83
CA TRP A 69 11.55 8.59 12.33
C TRP A 69 12.63 9.68 12.44
N ARG A 70 12.41 10.83 11.80
CA ARG A 70 13.19 12.03 12.04
C ARG A 70 12.30 13.06 12.74
N PRO A 71 12.60 13.46 13.99
CA PRO A 71 11.88 14.56 14.61
C PRO A 71 12.06 15.81 13.76
N LYS A 72 10.96 16.52 13.50
CA LYS A 72 11.06 17.95 13.19
C LYS A 72 11.53 18.61 14.48
N LEU A 73 12.74 19.17 14.49
CA LEU A 73 13.17 20.09 15.54
C LEU A 73 12.21 21.29 15.50
N SER A 74 11.15 21.26 16.31
CA SER A 74 10.33 22.44 16.53
C SER A 74 11.21 23.45 17.28
N HIS A 75 11.62 24.50 16.57
CA HIS A 75 12.21 25.66 17.22
C HIS A 75 11.06 26.36 17.94
N GLY A 76 10.88 26.04 19.22
CA GLY A 76 9.92 26.73 20.08
C GLY A 76 10.42 28.13 20.43
N PRO A 77 9.52 29.10 20.71
CA PRO A 77 9.87 30.50 20.97
C PRO A 77 10.58 30.74 22.32
N TRP A 78 10.93 29.69 23.08
CA TRP A 78 11.45 29.76 24.44
C TRP A 78 12.85 29.12 24.58
N GLN A 79 13.83 29.58 23.79
CA GLN A 79 15.26 29.25 23.97
C GLN A 79 16.12 30.52 24.04
N ARG A 80 15.84 31.38 25.04
CA ARG A 80 16.79 32.36 25.57
C ARG A 80 16.86 32.23 27.08
#